data_AF-X1L9J7-F1
#
_entry.id   AF-X1L9J7-F1
#
_cell.length_a   1.000
_cell.length_b   1.000
_cell.length_c   1.000
_cell.angle_alpha   90.00
_cell.angle_beta   90.00
_cell.angle_gamma   90.00
#
_symmetry.space_group_name_H-M   'P 1'
#
loop_
_entity.id
_entity.type
_entity.pdbx_description
1 polymer ?
#
loop_
_entity_poly.entity_id
_entity_poly.type
_entity_poly.pdbx_seq_one_letter_code
_entity_poly.pdbx_strand_id
1 'polypeptide(L)' 'MEYECPECNKVFCGWVMRYRYKNKCPVCGGELREIPSNKQTDNKKFRRGLIDKVLETRKNLKSGNL' A
#
# COMPACT_ATOMS: atom_id res chain seq x y z
N MET A 1 -2.83 -1.72 -5.02
CA MET A 1 -3.62 -2.77 -5.69
C MET A 1 -2.65 -3.48 -6.60
N GLU A 2 -2.41 -4.76 -6.35
CA GLU A 2 -1.48 -5.58 -7.13
C GLU A 2 -2.30 -6.72 -7.73
N TYR A 3 -1.82 -7.27 -8.84
CA TYR A 3 -2.48 -8.38 -9.51
C TYR A 3 -1.46 -9.47 -9.82
N GLU A 4 -1.83 -10.72 -9.59
CA GLU A 4 -1.02 -11.88 -9.86
C GLU A 4 -1.59 -12.69 -11.02
N CYS A 5 -0.72 -13.15 -11.91
CA CYS A 5 -1.07 -14.18 -12.88
C CYS A 5 -0.72 -15.56 -12.30
N PRO A 6 -1.69 -16.46 -12.07
CA PRO A 6 -1.43 -17.80 -11.53
C PRO A 6 -0.69 -18.72 -12.50
N GLU A 7 -0.78 -18.46 -13.81
CA GLU A 7 -0.06 -19.24 -14.83
C GLU A 7 1.41 -18.83 -14.92
N CYS A 8 1.69 -17.53 -14.85
CA CYS A 8 3.04 -16.99 -14.97
C CYS A 8 3.75 -16.83 -13.62
N ASN A 9 3.04 -16.97 -12.49
CA ASN A 9 3.50 -16.64 -11.14
C ASN A 9 4.21 -15.27 -11.05
N LYS A 10 3.64 -14.28 -11.76
CA LYS A 10 4.16 -12.90 -11.82
C LYS A 10 3.16 -11.94 -11.23
N VAL A 11 3.67 -10.98 -10.46
CA VAL A 11 2.90 -9.88 -9.88
C VAL A 11 3.08 -8.63 -10.72
N PHE A 12 1.99 -7.92 -10.94
CA PHE A 12 1.90 -6.73 -11.77
C PHE A 12 1.24 -5.58 -11.01
N CYS A 13 1.62 -4.35 -11.37
CA CYS A 13 1.02 -3.14 -10.83
C CYS A 13 -0.45 -3.04 -11.25
N GLY A 14 -1.36 -2.93 -10.28
CA GLY A 14 -2.78 -3.06 -10.54
C GLY A 14 -3.41 -1.91 -11.31
N TRP A 15 -2.85 -0.70 -11.28
CA TRP A 15 -3.38 0.39 -12.10
C TRP A 15 -3.22 0.10 -13.58
N VAL A 16 -2.02 -0.34 -13.99
CA VAL A 16 -1.74 -0.70 -15.39
C VAL A 16 -2.59 -1.90 -15.82
N MET A 17 -2.67 -2.93 -14.98
CA MET A 17 -3.43 -4.14 -15.33
C MET A 17 -4.93 -3.88 -15.45
N ARG A 18 -5.50 -3.04 -14.56
CA ARG A 18 -6.93 -2.72 -14.59
C ARG A 18 -7.32 -1.88 -15.82
N TYR A 19 -6.56 -0.83 -16.13
CA TYR A 19 -6.95 0.12 -17.17
C TYR A 19 -6.44 -0.26 -18.57
N ARG A 20 -5.20 -0.73 -18.67
CA ARG A 20 -4.58 -1.03 -19.98
C ARG A 20 -4.86 -2.45 -20.44
N TYR A 21 -4.72 -3.41 -19.53
CA TYR A 21 -4.82 -4.83 -19.85
C TYR A 21 -6.13 -5.48 -19.43
N LYS A 22 -7.08 -4.72 -18.86
CA LYS A 22 -8.42 -5.18 -18.45
C LYS A 22 -8.37 -6.46 -17.60
N ASN A 23 -7.43 -6.51 -16.65
CA ASN A 23 -7.17 -7.65 -15.76
C ASN A 23 -6.70 -8.94 -16.47
N LYS A 24 -6.14 -8.83 -17.68
CA LYS A 24 -5.50 -9.96 -18.37
C LYS A 24 -3.98 -9.87 -18.27
N CYS A 25 -3.34 -11.02 -18.16
CA CYS A 25 -1.91 -11.14 -18.13
C CYS A 25 -1.33 -10.71 -19.48
N PRO A 26 -0.41 -9.73 -19.53
CA PRO A 26 0.20 -9.28 -20.78
C PRO A 26 1.14 -10.33 -21.41
N VAL A 27 1.48 -11.39 -20.68
CA VAL A 27 2.43 -12.43 -21.11
C VAL A 27 1.69 -13.62 -21.72
N CYS A 28 0.75 -14.23 -20.99
CA CYS A 28 0.03 -15.43 -21.42
C CYS A 28 -1.43 -15.17 -21.84
N GLY A 29 -1.97 -13.97 -21.61
CA GLY A 29 -3.37 -13.64 -21.88
C GLY A 29 -4.38 -14.16 -20.85
N GLY A 30 -3.94 -14.98 -19.88
CA GLY A 30 -4.77 -15.52 -18.80
C GLY A 30 -5.30 -14.46 -17.83
N GLU A 31 -6.31 -14.81 -17.03
CA GLU A 31 -6.92 -13.89 -16.08
C GLU A 31 -6.03 -13.62 -14.87
N LEU A 32 -5.96 -12.35 -14.46
CA LEU A 32 -5.23 -11.92 -13.28
C LEU A 32 -6.12 -11.95 -12.03
N ARG A 33 -5.54 -12.33 -10.89
CA ARG A 33 -6.16 -12.30 -9.57
C ARG A 33 -5.70 -11.07 -8.81
N GLU A 34 -6.62 -10.33 -8.21
CA GLU A 34 -6.27 -9.20 -7.37
C GLU A 34 -5.64 -9.68 -6.06
N ILE A 35 -4.49 -9.11 -5.69
CA ILE A 35 -3.86 -9.34 -4.40
C ILE A 35 -4.33 -8.22 -3.44
N PRO A 36 -5.05 -8.55 -2.36
CA PRO A 36 -5.43 -7.58 -1.36
C PRO A 36 -4.18 -7.04 -0.66
N SER A 37 -3.96 -5.73 -0.80
CA SER A 37 -2.78 -5.07 -0.21
C SER A 37 -3.03 -4.80 1.29
N ASN A 38 -2.87 -5.82 2.13
CA ASN A 38 -2.96 -5.66 3.59
C ASN A 38 -1.83 -4.77 4.18
N LYS A 39 -0.76 -4.50 3.41
CA LYS A 39 0.43 -3.76 3.89
C LYS A 39 0.25 -2.24 4.01
N GLN A 40 -0.80 -1.64 3.45
CA GLN A 40 -0.98 -0.18 3.56
C GLN A 40 -1.44 0.25 4.97
N THR A 41 -2.14 -0.61 5.68
CA THR A 41 -2.75 -0.29 6.98
C THR A 41 -1.71 -0.12 8.09
N ASP A 42 -0.68 -0.97 8.11
CA ASP A 42 0.35 -0.96 9.16
C ASP A 42 1.28 0.25 9.03
N ASN A 43 1.66 0.59 7.80
CA ASN A 43 2.48 1.78 7.53
C ASN A 43 1.75 3.10 7.86
N LYS A 44 0.43 3.14 7.64
CA LYS A 44 -0.40 4.32 7.96
C LYS A 44 -0.58 4.47 9.47
N LYS A 45 -0.80 3.37 10.20
CA LYS A 45 -0.86 3.36 11.68
C LYS A 45 0.48 3.76 12.29
N PHE A 46 1.59 3.22 11.78
CA PHE A 46 2.93 3.58 12.24
C PHE A 46 3.26 5.06 12.02
N ARG A 47 3.00 5.60 10.82
CA ARG A 47 3.18 7.04 10.54
C ARG A 47 2.32 7.91 11.44
N ARG A 48 1.07 7.53 11.71
CA ARG A 48 0.19 8.29 12.60
C ARG A 48 0.72 8.30 14.03
N GLY A 49 1.17 7.16 14.56
CA GLY A 49 1.80 7.08 15.88
C GLY A 49 3.09 7.91 16.00
N LEU A 50 3.88 8.04 14.93
CA LEU A 50 5.04 8.93 14.91
C LEU A 50 4.62 10.42 14.94
N ILE A 51 3.62 10.81 14.17
CA ILE A 51 3.10 12.19 14.14
C ILE A 51 2.51 12.56 15.51
N ASP A 52 1.74 11.66 16.12
CA ASP A 52 1.11 11.87 17.41
C ASP A 52 2.19 12.10 18.50
N LYS A 53 3.26 11.29 18.53
CA LYS A 53 4.41 11.50 19.42
C LYS A 53 5.09 12.85 19.21
N VAL A 54 5.35 13.24 17.95
CA VAL A 54 5.98 14.54 17.66
C VAL A 54 5.11 15.71 18.11
N LEU A 55 3.79 15.61 17.94
CA LEU A 55 2.83 16.63 18.39
C LEU A 55 2.79 16.73 19.92
N GLU A 56 2.84 15.60 20.63
CA GLU A 56 2.91 15.55 22.09
C GLU A 56 4.20 16.17 22.62
N THR A 57 5.36 15.81 22.07
CA THR A 57 6.65 16.41 22.43
C THR A 57 6.65 17.92 22.19
N ARG A 58 6.09 18.40 21.07
CA ARG A 58 5.97 19.83 20.80
C ARG A 58 5.07 20.56 21.80
N LYS A 59 3.97 19.95 22.25
CA LYS A 59 3.10 20.52 23.29
C LYS A 59 3.84 20.65 24.61
N ASN A 60 4.55 19.60 25.03
CA ASN A 60 5.31 19.60 26.29
C ASN A 60 6.42 20.67 26.29
N LEU A 61 7.15 20.82 25.18
CA LEU A 61 8.16 21.89 25.02
C LEU A 61 7.56 23.30 25.07
N LYS A 62 6.36 23.49 24.49
CA LYS A 62 5.68 24.79 24.45
C LYS A 62 5.03 25.18 25.78
N SER A 63 4.72 24.19 26.63
CA SER A 63 4.14 24.38 27.95
C SER A 63 5.16 24.65 29.06
N GLY A 64 6.48 24.68 28.77
CA GLY A 64 7.49 25.13 29.72
C GLY A 64 7.63 24.26 30.98
N ASN A 65 7.33 22.96 30.89
CA ASN A 65 7.68 22.01 31.94
C ASN A 65 9.02 21.35 31.56
N LEU A 66 10.12 21.93 32.07
CA LEU A 66 11.39 21.24 32.25
C LEU A 66 11.70 21.20 33.74
#